data_AF-A0A7J9ZAA3-F1
#
_entry.id   AF-A0A7J9ZAA3-F1
#
_cell.length_a   1.000
_cell.length_b   1.000
_cell.length_c   1.000
_cell.angle_alpha   90.00
_cell.angle_beta   90.00
_cell.angle_gamma   90.00
#
_symmetry.space_group_name_H-M   'P 1'
#
loop_
_entity.id
_entity.type
_entity.pdbx_description
1 polymer ?
#
loop_
_entity_poly.entity_id
_entity_poly.type
_entity_poly.pdbx_seq_one_letter_code
_entity_poly.pdbx_strand_id
1 'polypeptide(L)'
;MRRVSVLVAVLAIAASAGCLRIPAKPTPTPSRESRSVVVSVYLDDDATETQKDAVGSALRETSGVTRVTFVTREEAYERFKKAFGRSPGPLASVGPDDLPESFLVEMRDRKAADAAAVDMRRLSGVDEVVVPPVPTATPAPTST
;
A
#
# COMPACT_ATOMS: atom_id res chain seq x y z
N MET A 1 5.59 53.76 -12.52
CA MET A 1 5.41 54.34 -11.17
C MET A 1 3.94 54.29 -10.80
N ARG A 2 3.52 53.32 -9.96
CA ARG A 2 2.15 53.21 -9.43
C ARG A 2 2.20 53.58 -7.95
N ARG A 3 1.27 54.46 -7.60
CA ARG A 3 1.25 55.32 -6.41
C ARG A 3 0.57 54.62 -5.23
N VAL A 4 1.19 54.83 -4.06
CA VAL A 4 0.57 55.16 -2.76
C VAL A 4 -0.16 54.05 -2.01
N SER A 5 0.52 53.61 -0.94
CA SER A 5 0.00 53.00 0.28
C SER A 5 -1.13 53.82 0.91
N VAL A 6 -2.17 53.16 1.42
CA VAL A 6 -3.11 53.77 2.38
C VAL A 6 -3.25 52.88 3.61
N LEU A 7 -3.04 53.55 4.74
CA LEU A 7 -3.08 53.13 6.12
C LEU A 7 -4.47 52.67 6.57
N VAL A 8 -4.45 51.63 7.43
CA VAL A 8 -5.14 51.52 8.73
C VAL A 8 -6.63 51.91 8.82
N ALA A 9 -7.45 50.89 9.10
CA ALA A 9 -8.60 51.04 9.98
C ALA A 9 -8.56 49.92 11.04
N VAL A 10 -8.08 50.27 12.24
CA VAL A 10 -8.31 49.47 13.45
C VAL A 10 -9.76 49.70 13.87
N LEU A 11 -10.55 48.64 13.93
CA LEU A 11 -11.81 48.65 14.65
C LEU A 11 -11.84 47.46 15.60
N ALA A 12 -11.62 47.75 16.87
CA ALA A 12 -11.82 46.81 17.96
C ALA A 12 -13.32 46.63 18.21
N ILE A 13 -13.79 45.38 18.16
CA ILE A 13 -15.02 44.98 18.85
C ILE A 13 -14.70 43.67 19.58
N ALA A 14 -14.71 43.75 20.90
CA ALA A 14 -14.68 42.60 21.79
C ALA A 14 -16.05 41.91 21.77
N ALA A 15 -16.11 40.60 21.54
CA ALA A 15 -17.22 39.78 22.00
C ALA A 15 -16.87 38.29 21.96
N SER A 16 -16.95 37.68 23.14
CA SER A 16 -16.96 36.25 23.43
C SER A 16 -15.78 35.42 22.93
N ALA A 17 -14.95 34.98 23.87
CA ALA A 17 -14.34 33.66 23.84
C ALA A 17 -15.45 32.59 23.92
N GLY A 18 -16.31 32.53 22.91
CA GLY A 18 -17.05 31.33 22.59
C GLY A 18 -16.04 30.40 21.94
N CYS A 19 -15.63 29.35 22.65
CA CYS A 19 -15.09 28.17 21.99
C CYS A 19 -16.19 27.67 21.06
N LEU A 20 -16.23 28.22 19.84
CA LEU A 20 -17.02 27.68 18.76
C LEU A 20 -16.41 26.31 18.52
N ARG A 21 -17.02 25.30 19.12
CA ARG A 21 -16.81 23.90 18.78
C ARG A 21 -17.12 23.84 17.29
N ILE A 22 -16.06 23.96 16.48
CA ILE A 22 -16.10 23.54 15.09
C ILE A 22 -16.66 22.13 15.17
N PRO A 23 -17.87 21.84 14.64
CA PRO A 23 -18.24 20.45 14.47
C PRO A 23 -17.14 19.92 13.55
N ALA A 24 -16.26 19.07 14.09
CA ALA A 24 -15.37 18.30 13.27
C ALA A 24 -16.29 17.70 12.20
N LYS A 25 -16.14 18.14 10.95
CA LYS A 25 -16.84 17.49 9.84
C LYS A 25 -16.54 16.01 10.04
N PRO A 26 -17.56 15.13 10.12
CA PRO A 26 -17.30 13.72 10.28
C PRO A 26 -16.38 13.34 9.13
N THR A 27 -15.10 13.12 9.44
CA THR A 27 -14.20 12.56 8.45
C THR A 27 -14.84 11.23 8.11
N PRO A 28 -15.19 10.99 6.84
CA PRO A 28 -15.69 9.69 6.46
C PRO A 28 -14.58 8.73 6.84
N THR A 29 -14.79 7.95 7.91
CA THR A 29 -13.90 6.85 8.26
C THR A 29 -13.85 6.01 6.99
N PRO A 30 -12.70 5.89 6.31
CA PRO A 30 -12.65 5.14 5.07
C PRO A 30 -13.17 3.75 5.41
N SER A 31 -14.25 3.37 4.72
CA SER A 31 -14.81 2.04 4.87
C SER A 31 -13.67 1.06 4.61
N ARG A 32 -13.58 -0.05 5.37
CA ARG A 32 -12.40 -0.93 5.31
C ARG A 32 -12.07 -1.41 3.89
N GLU A 33 -13.05 -1.43 2.98
CA GLU A 33 -12.90 -1.71 1.54
C GLU A 33 -12.21 -0.62 0.72
N SER A 34 -12.25 0.65 1.14
CA SER A 34 -11.64 1.78 0.44
C SER A 34 -10.18 2.05 0.85
N ARG A 35 -9.57 1.14 1.61
CA ARG A 35 -8.15 1.24 1.93
C ARG A 35 -7.35 0.67 0.76
N SER A 36 -6.23 1.31 0.45
CA SER A 36 -5.27 0.76 -0.51
C SER A 36 -4.82 -0.64 -0.06
N VAL A 37 -4.58 -1.49 -1.05
CA VAL A 37 -4.17 -2.89 -0.85
C VAL A 37 -2.84 -3.08 -1.57
N VAL A 38 -1.90 -3.78 -0.96
CA VAL A 38 -0.65 -4.16 -1.62
C VAL A 38 -0.79 -5.61 -2.07
N VAL A 39 -0.76 -5.83 -3.38
CA VAL A 39 -0.75 -7.15 -4.00
C VAL A 39 0.70 -7.56 -4.25
N SER A 40 1.06 -8.78 -3.88
CA SER A 40 2.37 -9.35 -4.22
C SER A 40 2.24 -10.18 -5.50
N VAL A 41 3.05 -9.86 -6.51
CA VAL A 41 3.16 -10.63 -7.75
C VAL A 41 4.54 -11.27 -7.77
N TYR A 42 4.62 -12.56 -7.50
CA TYR A 42 5.84 -13.36 -7.49
C TYR A 42 6.16 -13.84 -8.90
N LEU A 43 7.43 -13.75 -9.27
CA LEU A 43 7.92 -14.14 -10.58
C LEU A 43 8.39 -15.58 -10.61
N ASP A 44 8.37 -16.19 -11.79
CA ASP A 44 9.03 -17.46 -12.03
C ASP A 44 10.53 -17.35 -11.68
N ASP A 45 11.12 -18.43 -11.15
CA ASP A 45 12.52 -18.44 -10.71
C ASP A 45 13.49 -18.18 -11.88
N ASP A 46 13.12 -18.64 -13.08
CA ASP A 46 13.85 -18.46 -14.34
C ASP A 46 13.33 -17.30 -15.21
N ALA A 47 12.49 -16.40 -14.66
CA ALA A 47 11.97 -15.25 -15.39
C ALA A 47 13.13 -14.40 -15.98
N THR A 48 13.11 -14.23 -17.30
CA THR A 48 14.11 -13.44 -18.02
C THR A 48 13.91 -11.94 -17.76
N GLU A 49 14.97 -11.13 -17.89
CA GLU A 49 14.89 -9.67 -17.76
C GLU A 49 13.80 -9.06 -18.67
N THR A 50 13.65 -9.57 -19.89
CA THR A 50 12.58 -9.13 -20.80
C THR A 50 11.18 -9.44 -20.26
N GLN A 51 10.98 -10.59 -19.62
CA GLN A 51 9.71 -10.91 -18.96
C GLN A 51 9.49 -10.02 -17.74
N LYS A 52 10.52 -9.76 -16.92
CA LYS A 52 10.42 -8.85 -15.77
C LYS A 52 9.99 -7.44 -16.20
N ASP A 53 10.61 -6.92 -17.26
CA ASP A 53 10.28 -5.60 -17.82
C ASP A 53 8.85 -5.55 -18.38
N ALA A 54 8.43 -6.62 -19.07
CA ALA A 54 7.09 -6.75 -19.62
C ALA A 54 6.03 -6.82 -18.50
N VAL A 55 6.25 -7.65 -17.48
CA VAL A 55 5.39 -7.75 -16.30
C VAL A 55 5.31 -6.40 -15.61
N GLY A 56 6.45 -5.77 -15.30
CA GLY A 56 6.48 -4.47 -14.64
C GLY A 56 5.72 -3.38 -15.41
N SER A 57 5.79 -3.40 -16.74
CA SER A 57 5.05 -2.46 -17.58
C SER A 57 3.55 -2.73 -17.59
N ALA A 58 3.15 -3.99 -17.76
CA ALA A 58 1.74 -4.39 -17.70
C ALA A 58 1.10 -4.05 -16.35
N LEU A 59 1.83 -4.25 -15.25
CA LEU A 59 1.37 -3.87 -13.90
C LEU A 59 1.17 -2.35 -13.78
N ARG A 60 2.08 -1.53 -14.31
CA ARG A 60 1.93 -0.05 -14.27
C ARG A 60 0.75 0.46 -15.09
N GLU A 61 0.39 -0.24 -16.17
CA GLU A 61 -0.73 0.10 -17.04
C GLU A 61 -2.08 -0.43 -16.50
N THR A 62 -2.05 -1.27 -15.47
CA THR A 62 -3.25 -1.85 -14.90
C THR A 62 -4.11 -0.80 -14.19
N SER A 63 -5.40 -0.79 -14.51
CA SER A 63 -6.37 0.13 -13.93
C SER A 63 -6.47 -0.03 -12.41
N GLY A 64 -6.27 1.07 -11.69
CA GLY A 64 -6.33 1.10 -10.23
C GLY A 64 -5.00 0.84 -9.52
N VAL A 65 -3.91 0.62 -10.25
CA VAL A 65 -2.55 0.64 -9.69
C VAL A 65 -2.14 2.07 -9.37
N THR A 66 -1.60 2.27 -8.17
CA THR A 66 -1.04 3.56 -7.71
C THR A 66 0.48 3.54 -7.63
N ARG A 67 1.08 2.36 -7.44
CA ARG A 67 2.53 2.16 -7.40
C ARG A 67 2.89 0.72 -7.73
N VAL A 68 4.03 0.55 -8.40
CA VAL A 68 4.67 -0.75 -8.61
C VAL A 68 6.09 -0.65 -8.08
N THR A 69 6.48 -1.58 -7.21
CA THR A 69 7.84 -1.65 -6.64
C THR A 69 8.40 -3.04 -6.92
N PHE A 70 9.52 -3.11 -7.63
CA PHE A 70 10.26 -4.36 -7.76
C PHE A 70 11.02 -4.67 -6.47
N VAL A 71 11.08 -5.93 -6.10
CA VAL A 71 11.77 -6.44 -4.91
C VAL A 71 12.63 -7.61 -5.34
N THR A 72 13.94 -7.45 -5.21
CA THR A 72 14.89 -8.54 -5.51
C THR A 72 14.83 -9.65 -4.45
N ARG A 73 15.43 -10.81 -4.75
CA ARG A 73 15.66 -11.90 -3.79
C ARG A 73 16.29 -11.40 -2.49
N GLU A 74 17.34 -10.59 -2.60
CA GLU A 74 18.06 -10.05 -1.45
C GLU A 74 17.19 -9.11 -0.61
N GLU A 75 16.42 -8.24 -1.27
CA GLU A 75 15.49 -7.35 -0.58
C GLU A 75 14.35 -8.11 0.10
N ALA A 76 13.83 -9.16 -0.55
CA ALA A 76 12.83 -10.05 0.02
C ALA A 76 13.37 -10.75 1.28
N TYR A 77 14.60 -11.25 1.22
CA TYR A 77 15.27 -11.89 2.35
C TYR A 77 15.51 -10.92 3.53
N GLU A 78 15.95 -9.70 3.26
CA GLU A 78 16.13 -8.70 4.30
C GLU A 78 14.79 -8.28 4.94
N ARG A 79 13.70 -8.21 4.17
CA ARG A 79 12.36 -7.99 4.71
C ARG A 79 11.89 -9.17 5.56
N PHE A 80 12.14 -10.39 5.11
CA PHE A 80 11.82 -11.61 5.84
C PHE A 80 12.55 -11.64 7.19
N LYS A 81 13.85 -11.36 7.20
CA LYS A 81 14.65 -11.23 8.44
C LYS A 81 14.11 -10.18 9.39
N LYS A 82 13.66 -9.02 8.88
CA LYS A 82 13.07 -7.98 9.73
C LYS A 82 11.73 -8.40 10.32
N ALA A 83 10.89 -9.10 9.54
CA ALA A 83 9.58 -9.58 9.99
C ALA A 83 9.69 -10.70 11.04
N PHE A 84 10.63 -11.64 10.83
CA PHE A 84 10.78 -12.84 11.66
C PHE A 84 11.98 -12.80 12.61
N GLY A 85 12.75 -11.71 12.68
CA GLY A 85 13.95 -11.59 13.51
C GLY A 85 13.75 -11.85 15.00
N ARG A 86 12.51 -11.76 15.50
CA ARG A 86 12.13 -12.08 16.89
C ARG A 86 11.67 -13.53 17.09
N SER A 87 11.54 -14.31 16.02
CA SER A 87 11.10 -15.71 16.00
C SER A 87 12.12 -16.52 15.20
N PRO A 88 13.10 -17.18 15.85
CA PRO A 88 14.24 -17.78 15.15
C PRO A 88 13.89 -19.00 14.28
N GLY A 89 12.73 -19.64 14.48
CA GLY A 89 12.35 -20.87 13.78
C GLY A 89 12.31 -20.74 12.24
N PRO A 90 11.51 -19.81 11.68
CA PRO A 90 11.43 -19.61 10.23
C PRO A 90 12.74 -19.17 9.55
N LEU A 91 13.66 -18.55 10.29
CA LEU A 91 14.92 -18.07 9.76
C LEU A 91 15.98 -19.16 9.58
N ALA A 92 15.78 -20.33 10.20
CA ALA A 92 16.73 -21.45 10.11
C ALA A 92 16.60 -22.27 8.82
N SER A 93 15.48 -22.13 8.10
CA SER A 93 15.12 -23.01 6.97
C SER A 93 14.82 -22.28 5.66
N VAL A 94 14.90 -20.95 5.62
CA VAL A 94 14.61 -20.14 4.43
C VAL A 94 15.85 -19.32 4.10
N GLY A 95 16.47 -19.61 2.96
CA GLY A 95 17.54 -18.82 2.36
C GLY A 95 17.01 -17.75 1.40
N PRO A 96 17.90 -16.88 0.88
CA PRO A 96 17.53 -15.90 -0.14
C PRO A 96 17.07 -16.55 -1.46
N ASP A 97 17.62 -17.71 -1.81
CA ASP A 97 17.24 -18.46 -3.01
C ASP A 97 15.84 -19.08 -2.92
N ASP A 98 15.28 -19.22 -1.71
CA ASP A 98 13.92 -19.71 -1.49
C ASP A 98 12.85 -18.60 -1.61
N LEU A 99 13.27 -17.35 -1.84
CA LEU A 99 12.39 -16.18 -1.89
C LEU A 99 12.35 -15.60 -3.30
N PRO A 100 11.30 -15.87 -4.09
CA PRO A 100 11.24 -15.38 -5.46
C PRO A 100 11.26 -13.85 -5.52
N GLU A 101 11.80 -13.34 -6.63
CA GLU A 101 11.65 -11.92 -6.97
C GLU A 101 10.18 -11.58 -7.13
N SER A 102 9.81 -10.34 -6.78
CA SER A 102 8.40 -9.96 -6.81
C SER A 102 8.18 -8.49 -7.12
N PHE A 103 6.97 -8.18 -7.60
CA PHE A 103 6.44 -6.84 -7.64
C PHE A 103 5.42 -6.63 -6.52
N LEU A 104 5.62 -5.58 -5.73
CA LEU A 104 4.63 -5.06 -4.81
C LEU A 104 3.81 -4.00 -5.52
N VAL A 105 2.55 -4.33 -5.74
CA VAL A 105 1.61 -3.51 -6.50
C VAL A 105 0.63 -2.87 -5.52
N GLU A 106 0.78 -1.57 -5.29
CA GLU A 106 -0.20 -0.80 -4.52
C GLU A 106 -1.42 -0.54 -5.41
N MET A 107 -2.57 -1.01 -4.95
CA MET A 107 -3.87 -0.85 -5.57
C MET A 107 -4.68 0.19 -4.80
N ARG A 108 -5.47 0.99 -5.51
CA ARG A 108 -6.35 2.03 -4.94
C ARG A 108 -7.33 1.49 -3.90
N ASP A 109 -7.85 0.29 -4.12
CA ASP A 109 -8.80 -0.40 -3.26
C ASP A 109 -8.83 -1.90 -3.55
N ARG A 110 -9.48 -2.65 -2.66
CA ARG A 110 -9.56 -4.12 -2.76
C ARG A 110 -10.34 -4.60 -3.98
N LYS A 111 -11.40 -3.89 -4.38
CA LYS A 111 -12.20 -4.28 -5.55
C LYS A 111 -11.36 -4.20 -6.82
N ALA A 112 -10.53 -3.17 -6.96
CA ALA A 112 -9.57 -3.07 -8.06
C ALA A 112 -8.53 -4.19 -8.01
N ALA A 113 -7.99 -4.50 -6.82
CA ALA A 113 -7.04 -5.60 -6.63
C ALA A 113 -7.62 -6.96 -7.05
N ASP A 114 -8.82 -7.30 -6.57
CA ASP A 114 -9.47 -8.58 -6.85
C ASP A 114 -9.79 -8.72 -8.35
N ALA A 115 -10.22 -7.64 -9.00
CA ALA A 115 -10.50 -7.64 -10.44
C ALA A 115 -9.23 -7.82 -11.27
N ALA A 116 -8.14 -7.13 -10.91
CA ALA A 116 -6.90 -7.16 -11.67
C ALA A 116 -6.06 -8.42 -11.43
N ALA A 117 -6.19 -9.07 -10.26
CA ALA A 117 -5.38 -10.23 -9.90
C ALA A 117 -5.52 -11.41 -10.88
N VAL A 118 -6.70 -11.57 -11.50
CA VAL A 118 -6.94 -12.63 -12.50
C VAL A 118 -6.09 -12.43 -13.75
N ASP A 119 -5.94 -11.18 -14.19
CA ASP A 119 -5.16 -10.85 -15.38
C ASP A 119 -3.66 -10.85 -15.07
N MET A 120 -3.26 -10.37 -13.89
CA MET A 120 -1.86 -10.40 -13.43
C MET A 120 -1.30 -11.83 -13.41
N ARG A 121 -2.11 -12.81 -12.97
CA ARG A 121 -1.75 -14.25 -12.93
C ARG A 121 -1.50 -14.87 -14.30
N ARG A 122 -1.92 -14.21 -15.38
CA ARG A 122 -1.79 -14.73 -16.76
C ARG A 122 -0.58 -14.15 -17.49
N LEU A 123 0.12 -13.19 -16.88
CA LEU A 123 1.32 -12.61 -17.46
C LEU A 123 2.42 -13.67 -17.52
N SER A 124 3.17 -13.70 -18.61
CA SER A 124 4.33 -14.60 -18.74
C SER A 124 5.45 -14.15 -17.81
N GLY A 125 6.05 -15.10 -17.07
CA GLY A 125 7.05 -14.80 -16.04
C GLY A 125 6.46 -14.59 -14.64
N VAL A 126 5.16 -14.80 -14.44
CA VAL A 126 4.48 -14.71 -13.14
C VAL A 126 4.13 -16.12 -12.66
N ASP A 127 4.62 -16.48 -11.47
CA ASP A 127 4.33 -17.74 -10.79
C ASP A 127 3.07 -17.61 -9.92
N GLU A 128 3.02 -16.59 -9.06
CA GLU A 128 1.91 -16.43 -8.11
C GLU A 128 1.50 -14.96 -7.92
N VAL A 129 0.20 -14.73 -7.66
CA VAL A 129 -0.32 -13.42 -7.26
C VAL A 129 -1.10 -13.55 -5.96
N VAL A 130 -0.61 -12.90 -4.90
CA VAL A 130 -1.20 -12.93 -3.56
C VAL A 130 -1.88 -11.60 -3.26
N VAL A 131 -3.20 -11.65 -3.08
CA VAL A 131 -3.99 -10.55 -2.52
C VAL A 131 -4.17 -10.80 -1.03
N PRO A 132 -3.72 -9.91 -0.13
CA PRO A 132 -3.81 -10.14 1.30
C PRO A 132 -5.27 -10.25 1.76
N PRO A 133 -5.59 -11.16 2.69
CA PRO A 133 -6.94 -11.32 3.20
C PRO A 133 -7.38 -10.08 3.98
N VAL A 134 -8.68 -9.79 3.94
CA VAL A 134 -9.25 -8.75 4.82
C VAL A 134 -9.04 -9.21 6.26
N PRO A 135 -8.43 -8.40 7.13
CA PRO A 135 -8.32 -8.76 8.53
C PRO A 135 -9.72 -8.83 9.14
N THR A 136 -10.25 -10.05 9.25
CA THR A 136 -11.46 -10.33 10.03
C THR A 136 -11.14 -9.92 11.46
N ALA A 137 -11.98 -9.07 12.06
CA ALA A 137 -11.78 -8.74 13.47
C ALA A 137 -11.81 -10.05 14.26
N THR A 138 -10.67 -10.43 14.84
CA THR A 138 -10.61 -11.52 15.80
C THR A 138 -11.59 -11.17 16.91
N PRO A 139 -12.61 -12.01 17.22
CA PRO A 139 -13.42 -11.76 18.39
C PRO A 139 -12.47 -11.64 19.58
N ALA A 140 -12.58 -10.54 20.33
CA ALA A 140 -11.74 -10.33 21.51
C ALA A 140 -11.83 -11.58 22.40
N PRO A 141 -10.72 -12.07 22.99
CA PRO A 141 -10.82 -13.13 23.96
C PRO A 141 -11.76 -12.64 25.06
N THR A 142 -12.89 -13.32 25.24
CA THR A 142 -13.76 -13.10 26.39
C THR A 142 -12.94 -13.45 27.62
N SER A 143 -12.43 -12.42 28.30
CA SER A 143 -11.87 -12.56 29.64
C SER A 143 -12.92 -13.23 30.52
N THR A 144 -12.65 -14.47 30.92
CA THR A 144 -13.37 -15.18 31.98
C THR A 144 -12.54 -15.09 33.25
#